data_AF-A0A2U3KXD8-F1
#
_entry.id   AF-A0A2U3KXD8-F1
#
_cell.length_a   1.000
_cell.length_b   1.000
_cell.length_c   1.000
_cell.angle_alpha   90.00
_cell.angle_beta   90.00
_cell.angle_gamma   90.00
#
_symmetry.space_group_name_H-M   'P 1'
#
loop_
_entity.id
_entity.type
_entity.pdbx_description
1 polymer ?
#
loop_
_entity_poly.entity_id
_entity_poly.type
_entity_poly.pdbx_seq_one_letter_code
_entity_poly.pdbx_strand_id
1 'polypeptide(L)'
;MQDSIYTTTATTIITVNGTTYPTGVTSITNAQFASKFKLFDSLARLDVDTGHPRAPLAFIGDYVQNMGACQNLANILAAPANTATATYKQTANSPCFANQRRGYWMEGRVGRLQEKGDFQFGYTHIYIEREAVVGNLNYSDIRQGSNVTQHRFDSFYQFDRNVQLGVTALVGRPLATTEPWLVRMQFDTVYIF
;
A
#
# COMPACT_ATOMS: atom_id res chain seq x y z
N MET A 1 3.87 -5.53 8.01
CA MET A 1 4.57 -6.02 6.81
C MET A 1 3.58 -6.00 5.64
N GLN A 2 4.05 -5.62 4.45
CA GLN A 2 3.22 -5.33 3.26
C GLN A 2 2.76 -6.61 2.55
N ASP A 3 3.64 -7.27 1.79
CA ASP A 3 3.35 -8.53 1.07
C ASP A 3 4.11 -9.70 1.69
N SER A 4 3.62 -10.94 1.53
CA SER A 4 4.36 -12.14 1.95
C SER A 4 5.50 -12.43 0.99
N ILE A 5 6.73 -12.37 1.50
CA ILE A 5 7.97 -12.55 0.74
C ILE A 5 8.81 -13.62 1.42
N TYR A 6 9.33 -14.54 0.62
CA TYR A 6 10.31 -15.53 1.01
C TYR A 6 11.68 -15.07 0.52
N THR A 7 12.61 -14.92 1.46
CA THR A 7 13.96 -14.46 1.20
C THR A 7 14.94 -15.55 1.57
N THR A 8 15.81 -15.91 0.63
CA THR A 8 16.96 -16.77 0.87
C THR A 8 18.18 -15.89 1.01
N THR A 9 18.87 -16.03 2.13
CA THR A 9 20.11 -15.34 2.46
C THR A 9 21.27 -16.32 2.44
N ALA A 10 22.43 -15.87 1.98
CA ALA A 10 23.70 -16.56 2.10
C ALA A 10 24.58 -15.80 3.09
N THR A 11 25.00 -16.47 4.16
CA THR A 11 25.97 -15.93 5.11
C THR A 11 27.32 -16.56 4.83
N THR A 12 28.33 -15.75 4.54
CA THR A 12 29.69 -16.24 4.38
C THR A 12 30.24 -16.70 5.72
N ILE A 13 30.92 -17.84 5.72
CA ILE A 13 31.45 -18.49 6.91
C ILE A 13 32.91 -18.89 6.74
N ILE A 14 33.61 -18.99 7.86
CA ILE A 14 34.94 -19.61 7.95
C ILE A 14 34.85 -20.72 9.00
N THR A 15 35.39 -21.88 8.67
CA THR A 15 35.46 -23.01 9.59
C THR A 15 36.87 -23.11 10.17
N VAL A 16 37.00 -22.97 11.49
CA VAL A 16 38.27 -23.13 12.23
C VAL A 16 38.12 -24.29 13.20
N ASN A 17 38.97 -25.31 13.08
CA ASN A 17 38.94 -26.50 13.93
C ASN A 17 37.55 -27.17 14.00
N GLY A 18 36.85 -27.25 12.86
CA GLY A 18 35.51 -27.84 12.77
C GLY A 18 34.37 -26.95 13.29
N THR A 19 34.67 -25.75 13.80
CA THR A 19 33.66 -24.78 14.26
C THR A 19 33.45 -23.71 13.21
N THR A 20 32.20 -23.48 12.84
CA THR A 20 31.80 -22.52 11.81
C THR A 20 31.53 -21.14 12.42
N TYR A 21 32.19 -20.11 11.89
CA TYR A 21 32.02 -18.71 12.31
C TYR A 21 31.52 -17.86 11.14
N PRO A 22 30.47 -17.03 11.33
CA PRO A 22 30.03 -16.07 10.32
C PRO A 22 31.06 -14.96 10.17
N THR A 23 31.36 -14.57 8.93
CA THR A 23 32.28 -13.46 8.64
C THR A 23 31.62 -12.09 8.72
N GLY A 24 30.32 -12.03 9.04
CA GLY A 24 29.51 -10.81 9.06
C GLY A 24 28.97 -10.39 7.69
N VAL A 25 29.35 -11.06 6.60
CA VAL A 25 28.82 -10.79 5.26
C VAL A 25 27.61 -11.68 5.01
N THR A 26 26.43 -11.05 4.88
CA THR A 26 25.18 -11.71 4.51
C THR A 26 24.61 -11.05 3.27
N SER A 27 24.31 -11.83 2.24
CA SER A 27 23.69 -11.35 1.00
C SER A 27 22.36 -12.05 0.75
N ILE A 28 21.43 -11.34 0.09
CA ILE A 28 20.18 -11.94 -0.39
C ILE A 28 20.50 -12.58 -1.75
N THR A 29 20.29 -13.90 -1.86
CA THR A 29 20.52 -14.63 -3.11
C THR A 29 19.24 -14.87 -3.89
N ASN A 30 18.09 -14.84 -3.22
CA ASN A 30 16.80 -14.97 -3.85
C ASN A 30 15.72 -14.29 -2.99
N ALA A 31 14.77 -13.61 -3.63
CA ALA A 31 13.57 -13.09 -2.98
C ALA A 31 12.37 -13.29 -3.92
N GLN A 32 11.30 -13.90 -3.41
CA GLN A 32 10.10 -14.19 -4.19
C GLN A 32 8.84 -13.88 -3.38
N PHE A 33 7.84 -13.33 -4.06
CA PHE A 33 6.50 -13.18 -3.49
C PHE A 33 5.82 -14.54 -3.35
N ALA A 34 5.04 -14.71 -2.30
CA ALA A 34 4.21 -15.90 -2.10
C ALA A 34 2.99 -15.94 -3.05
N SER A 35 2.55 -14.78 -3.51
CA SER A 35 1.41 -14.61 -4.41
C SER A 35 1.82 -14.41 -5.86
N LYS A 36 0.98 -14.88 -6.79
CA LYS A 36 0.98 -14.46 -8.19
C LYS A 36 -0.02 -13.32 -8.30
N PHE A 37 0.38 -12.11 -8.68
CA PHE A 37 -0.52 -10.96 -8.72
C PHE A 37 -1.35 -10.93 -10.01
N LYS A 38 -2.35 -11.82 -10.08
CA LYS A 38 -3.35 -11.84 -11.17
C LYS A 38 -4.53 -10.98 -10.74
N LEU A 39 -4.45 -9.69 -11.04
CA LEU A 39 -5.39 -8.69 -10.52
C LEU A 39 -6.64 -8.61 -11.40
N PHE A 40 -7.80 -8.70 -10.75
CA PHE A 40 -9.07 -8.22 -11.29
C PHE A 40 -9.35 -6.87 -10.65
N ASP A 41 -9.51 -5.84 -11.47
CA ASP A 41 -9.65 -4.45 -11.05
C ASP A 41 -10.93 -3.87 -11.68
N SER A 42 -11.73 -3.16 -10.88
CA SER A 42 -12.99 -2.58 -11.29
C SER A 42 -13.19 -1.21 -10.66
N LEU A 43 -13.51 -0.21 -11.49
CA LEU A 43 -13.79 1.15 -11.08
C LEU A 43 -15.23 1.52 -11.44
N ALA A 44 -15.95 2.11 -10.49
CA ALA A 44 -17.28 2.68 -10.69
C ALA A 44 -17.29 4.13 -10.22
N ARG A 45 -17.98 4.99 -10.96
CA ARG A 45 -18.20 6.38 -10.60
C ARG A 45 -19.68 6.73 -10.72
N LEU A 46 -20.18 7.44 -9.72
CA LEU A 46 -21.53 7.99 -9.68
C LEU A 46 -21.43 9.49 -9.39
N ASP A 47 -21.92 10.30 -10.32
CA ASP A 47 -22.08 11.74 -10.13
C ASP A 47 -23.56 12.06 -9.90
N VAL A 48 -23.84 12.80 -8.83
CA VAL A 48 -25.18 13.20 -8.41
C VAL A 48 -25.26 14.72 -8.45
N ASP A 49 -26.21 15.22 -9.24
CA ASP A 49 -26.63 16.61 -9.18
C ASP A 49 -27.52 16.80 -7.95
N THR A 50 -27.05 17.58 -7.00
CA THR A 50 -27.77 17.87 -5.74
C THR A 50 -28.80 18.98 -5.90
N GLY A 51 -28.94 19.56 -7.10
CA GLY A 51 -29.77 20.73 -7.37
C GLY A 51 -29.14 22.04 -6.89
N HIS A 52 -27.97 22.00 -6.22
CA HIS A 52 -27.23 23.17 -5.79
C HIS A 52 -25.92 23.29 -6.58
N PRO A 53 -25.72 24.36 -7.41
CA PRO A 53 -24.58 24.46 -8.33
C PRO A 53 -23.19 24.37 -7.68
N ARG A 54 -23.07 24.72 -6.40
CA ARG A 54 -21.82 24.69 -5.64
C ARG A 54 -21.61 23.42 -4.79
N ALA A 55 -22.55 22.49 -4.80
CA ALA A 55 -22.48 21.27 -4.01
C ALA A 55 -22.72 19.99 -4.84
N PRO A 56 -22.12 19.82 -6.03
CA PRO A 56 -22.21 18.54 -6.74
C PRO A 56 -21.61 17.44 -5.86
N LEU A 57 -22.16 16.23 -5.97
CA LEU A 57 -21.71 15.07 -5.20
C LEU A 57 -21.17 14.02 -6.17
N ALA A 58 -19.97 13.53 -5.92
CA ALA A 58 -19.33 12.48 -6.70
C ALA A 58 -18.89 11.34 -5.80
N PHE A 59 -19.19 10.11 -6.19
CA PHE A 59 -18.70 8.91 -5.55
C PHE A 59 -17.87 8.10 -6.53
N ILE A 60 -16.71 7.63 -6.11
CA ILE A 60 -15.84 6.75 -6.87
C ILE A 60 -15.53 5.53 -6.00
N GLY A 61 -15.77 4.34 -6.54
CA GLY A 61 -15.43 3.07 -5.90
C GLY A 61 -14.49 2.28 -6.79
N ASP A 62 -13.35 1.90 -6.25
CA ASP A 62 -12.42 0.95 -6.85
C ASP A 62 -12.45 -0.33 -6.01
N TYR A 63 -12.43 -1.48 -6.67
CA TYR A 63 -12.26 -2.78 -6.05
C TYR A 63 -11.27 -3.61 -6.85
N VAL A 64 -10.24 -4.09 -6.14
CA VAL A 64 -9.23 -4.98 -6.67
C VAL A 64 -9.25 -6.32 -5.94
N GLN A 65 -9.09 -7.40 -6.70
CA GLN A 65 -8.95 -8.74 -6.15
C GLN A 65 -7.81 -9.48 -6.85
N ASN A 66 -6.87 -9.99 -6.05
CA ASN A 66 -5.83 -10.88 -6.53
C ASN A 66 -6.35 -12.32 -6.66
N MET A 67 -6.58 -12.76 -7.89
CA MET A 67 -6.98 -14.13 -8.21
C MET A 67 -5.86 -15.15 -8.02
N GLY A 68 -4.61 -14.71 -7.89
CA GLY A 68 -3.43 -15.56 -7.70
C GLY A 68 -2.81 -15.50 -6.31
N ALA A 69 -3.54 -15.04 -5.29
CA ALA A 69 -3.06 -14.99 -3.92
C ALA A 69 -2.55 -16.35 -3.44
N CYS A 70 -1.33 -16.37 -2.88
CA CYS A 70 -0.58 -17.55 -2.42
C CYS A 70 -0.31 -18.65 -3.45
N GLN A 71 -0.62 -18.45 -4.74
CA GLN A 71 -0.38 -19.45 -5.79
C GLN A 71 1.10 -19.64 -6.14
N ASN A 72 2.00 -18.78 -5.66
CA ASN A 72 3.43 -18.94 -5.90
C ASN A 72 4.12 -19.81 -4.86
N LEU A 73 3.46 -20.18 -3.75
CA LEU A 73 4.05 -20.95 -2.65
C LEU A 73 4.74 -22.25 -3.12
N ALA A 74 4.10 -22.99 -4.04
CA ALA A 74 4.64 -24.24 -4.58
C ALA A 74 5.84 -24.05 -5.54
N ASN A 75 6.05 -22.83 -6.05
CA ASN A 75 7.16 -22.50 -6.95
C ASN A 75 8.31 -21.78 -6.23
N ILE A 76 8.20 -21.58 -4.91
CA ILE A 76 9.30 -21.01 -4.13
C ILE A 76 10.47 -21.99 -4.16
N LEU A 77 11.61 -21.50 -4.63
CA LEU A 77 12.82 -22.30 -4.69
C LEU A 77 13.27 -22.66 -3.28
N ALA A 78 13.58 -23.94 -3.05
CA ALA A 78 14.17 -24.37 -1.80
C ALA A 78 15.51 -23.66 -1.56
N ALA A 79 15.88 -23.46 -0.29
CA ALA A 79 17.21 -22.96 0.04
C ALA A 79 18.28 -23.93 -0.51
N PRO A 80 19.34 -23.43 -1.16
CA PRO A 80 20.47 -24.26 -1.55
C PRO A 80 21.08 -24.99 -0.34
N ALA A 81 21.75 -26.11 -0.59
CA ALA A 81 22.51 -26.79 0.46
C ALA A 81 23.67 -25.91 0.95
N ASN A 82 23.94 -25.99 2.26
CA ASN A 82 25.10 -25.31 2.86
C ASN A 82 26.41 -25.85 2.27
N THR A 83 27.38 -24.98 2.12
CA THR A 83 28.72 -25.30 1.62
C THR A 83 29.78 -25.00 2.67
N ALA A 84 31.04 -25.32 2.37
CA ALA A 84 32.17 -25.00 3.24
C ALA A 84 32.42 -23.49 3.42
N THR A 85 31.86 -22.64 2.56
CA THR A 85 32.09 -21.19 2.54
C THR A 85 30.83 -20.36 2.75
N ALA A 86 29.64 -20.96 2.66
CA ALA A 86 28.37 -20.26 2.85
C ALA A 86 27.30 -21.14 3.52
N THR A 87 26.55 -20.53 4.44
CA THR A 87 25.31 -21.12 4.99
C THR A 87 24.11 -20.39 4.41
N TYR A 88 23.11 -21.13 3.94
CA TYR A 88 21.88 -20.58 3.38
C TYR A 88 20.74 -20.68 4.37
N LYS A 89 19.96 -19.61 4.47
CA LYS A 89 18.75 -19.57 5.30
C LYS A 89 17.61 -18.95 4.51
N GLN A 90 16.51 -19.68 4.40
CA GLN A 90 15.25 -19.16 3.87
C GLN A 90 14.34 -18.73 5.02
N THR A 91 13.79 -17.52 4.91
CA THR A 91 12.87 -16.93 5.88
C THR A 91 11.67 -16.34 5.16
N ALA A 92 10.49 -16.48 5.75
CA ALA A 92 9.30 -15.73 5.36
C ALA A 92 9.14 -14.53 6.29
N ASN A 93 8.79 -13.37 5.73
CA ASN A 93 8.52 -12.17 6.52
C ASN A 93 7.15 -12.28 7.24
N SER A 94 6.18 -12.94 6.63
CA SER A 94 4.82 -13.13 7.12
C SER A 94 4.17 -14.33 6.43
N PRO A 95 3.25 -15.07 7.09
CA PRO A 95 2.49 -16.12 6.45
C PRO A 95 1.55 -15.56 5.36
N CYS A 96 1.48 -16.28 4.25
CA CYS A 96 0.56 -15.98 3.16
C CYS A 96 -0.80 -16.64 3.42
N PHE A 97 -1.87 -15.84 3.36
CA PHE A 97 -3.24 -16.34 3.47
C PHE A 97 -4.03 -15.99 2.22
N ALA A 98 -4.56 -17.00 1.52
CA ALA A 98 -5.27 -16.80 0.24
C ALA A 98 -6.57 -15.98 0.37
N ASN A 99 -7.09 -15.79 1.59
CA ASN A 99 -8.24 -14.94 1.85
C ASN A 99 -7.88 -13.45 1.93
N GLN A 100 -6.62 -13.08 2.16
CA GLN A 100 -6.14 -11.70 2.27
C GLN A 100 -5.81 -11.09 0.90
N ARG A 101 -6.76 -11.16 -0.04
CA ARG A 101 -6.53 -10.94 -1.47
C ARG A 101 -7.31 -9.77 -2.06
N ARG A 102 -7.97 -8.95 -1.23
CA ARG A 102 -8.88 -7.89 -1.69
C ARG A 102 -8.40 -6.50 -1.29
N GLY A 103 -8.65 -5.53 -2.14
CA GLY A 103 -8.52 -4.12 -1.83
C GLY A 103 -9.74 -3.36 -2.32
N TYR A 104 -10.08 -2.29 -1.63
CA TYR A 104 -11.07 -1.33 -2.09
C TYR A 104 -10.65 0.09 -1.77
N TRP A 105 -11.08 1.00 -2.62
CA TRP A 105 -10.95 2.44 -2.48
C TRP A 105 -12.32 3.05 -2.66
N MET A 106 -12.83 3.71 -1.63
CA MET A 106 -14.13 4.37 -1.70
C MET A 106 -13.93 5.84 -1.42
N GLU A 107 -14.24 6.67 -2.40
CA GLU A 107 -14.11 8.11 -2.34
C GLU A 107 -15.48 8.77 -2.51
N GLY A 108 -15.81 9.68 -1.62
CA GLY A 108 -16.92 10.62 -1.78
C GLY A 108 -16.38 12.04 -1.79
N ARG A 109 -16.77 12.84 -2.77
CA ARG A 109 -16.50 14.29 -2.83
C ARG A 109 -17.77 15.08 -2.95
N VAL A 110 -17.83 16.19 -2.23
CA VAL A 110 -18.89 17.18 -2.36
C VAL A 110 -18.27 18.55 -2.63
N GLY A 111 -18.90 19.29 -3.53
CA GLY A 111 -18.48 20.65 -3.86
C GLY A 111 -17.53 20.74 -5.03
N ARG A 112 -17.14 21.97 -5.36
CA ARG A 112 -16.32 22.32 -6.52
C ARG A 112 -15.30 23.37 -6.14
N LEU A 113 -14.35 23.65 -7.03
CA LEU A 113 -13.29 24.66 -6.85
C LEU A 113 -13.15 25.45 -8.16
N GLN A 114 -14.22 26.14 -8.57
CA GLN A 114 -14.25 26.88 -9.85
C GLN A 114 -14.31 28.39 -9.63
N GLU A 115 -15.14 28.84 -8.71
CA GLU A 115 -15.34 30.25 -8.42
C GLU A 115 -14.87 30.62 -7.01
N LYS A 116 -14.57 31.90 -6.81
CA LYS A 116 -14.18 32.43 -5.50
C LYS A 116 -15.24 32.07 -4.44
N GLY A 117 -14.78 31.54 -3.32
CA GLY A 117 -15.63 31.10 -2.23
C GLY A 117 -16.22 29.71 -2.40
N ASP A 118 -15.90 29.00 -3.49
CA ASP A 118 -16.26 27.60 -3.62
C ASP A 118 -15.44 26.74 -2.64
N PHE A 119 -16.08 25.69 -2.13
CA PHE A 119 -15.50 24.75 -1.19
C PHE A 119 -15.67 23.34 -1.72
N GLN A 120 -14.67 22.50 -1.51
CA GLN A 120 -14.74 21.09 -1.82
C GLN A 120 -14.24 20.28 -0.63
N PHE A 121 -14.96 19.21 -0.33
CA PHE A 121 -14.60 18.24 0.67
C PHE A 121 -14.58 16.85 0.06
N GLY A 122 -13.56 16.07 0.42
CA GLY A 122 -13.39 14.68 0.03
C GLY A 122 -13.15 13.81 1.25
N TYR A 123 -13.77 12.63 1.24
CA TYR A 123 -13.43 11.55 2.16
C TYR A 123 -13.13 10.30 1.35
N THR A 124 -12.05 9.63 1.70
CA THR A 124 -11.65 8.37 1.09
C THR A 124 -11.38 7.33 2.15
N HIS A 125 -11.97 6.14 2.00
CA HIS A 125 -11.59 4.95 2.75
C HIS A 125 -10.83 3.99 1.84
N ILE A 126 -9.60 3.71 2.22
CA ILE A 126 -8.68 2.80 1.57
C ILE A 126 -8.52 1.58 2.48
N TYR A 127 -8.76 0.39 1.94
CA TYR A 127 -8.54 -0.87 2.65
C TYR A 127 -7.89 -1.85 1.69
N ILE A 128 -6.73 -2.38 2.05
CA ILE A 128 -5.92 -3.19 1.15
C ILE A 128 -5.34 -4.33 1.96
N GLU A 129 -5.75 -5.55 1.64
CA GLU A 129 -5.23 -6.75 2.26
C GLU A 129 -3.81 -7.05 1.78
N ARG A 130 -3.13 -7.91 2.55
CA ARG A 130 -1.71 -8.23 2.36
C ARG A 130 -1.34 -8.71 0.96
N GLU A 131 -2.17 -9.55 0.36
CA GLU A 131 -1.89 -10.17 -0.94
C GLU A 131 -2.74 -9.54 -2.06
N ALA A 132 -3.38 -8.40 -1.81
CA ALA A 132 -4.33 -7.79 -2.74
C ALA A 132 -3.66 -7.16 -3.97
N VAL A 133 -2.52 -6.48 -3.76
CA VAL A 133 -1.74 -5.78 -4.80
C VAL A 133 -0.27 -5.86 -4.45
N VAL A 134 0.60 -5.62 -5.43
CA VAL A 134 2.04 -5.44 -5.14
C VAL A 134 2.20 -4.11 -4.42
N GLY A 135 2.69 -4.13 -3.17
CA GLY A 135 2.75 -2.92 -2.35
C GLY A 135 3.50 -1.75 -3.01
N ASN A 136 4.56 -2.05 -3.77
CA ASN A 136 5.37 -1.04 -4.46
C ASN A 136 4.68 -0.36 -5.66
N LEU A 137 3.59 -0.92 -6.18
CA LEU A 137 2.84 -0.33 -7.30
C LEU A 137 1.63 0.48 -6.83
N ASN A 138 1.48 0.67 -5.52
CA ASN A 138 0.35 1.36 -4.93
C ASN A 138 0.68 2.83 -4.59
N TYR A 139 -0.36 3.62 -4.34
CA TYR A 139 -0.28 5.05 -4.06
C TYR A 139 0.77 5.38 -2.99
N SER A 140 1.76 6.20 -3.33
CA SER A 140 2.97 6.36 -2.50
C SER A 140 2.75 7.11 -1.18
N ASP A 141 1.67 7.88 -1.05
CA ASP A 141 1.38 8.67 0.15
C ASP A 141 0.56 7.92 1.21
N ILE A 142 0.18 6.66 0.96
CA ILE A 142 -0.41 5.83 2.01
C ILE A 142 0.67 5.30 2.96
N ARG A 143 0.25 5.00 4.20
CA ARG A 143 1.13 4.49 5.27
C ARG A 143 2.02 3.32 4.82
N GLN A 144 1.49 2.44 3.98
CA GLN A 144 2.20 1.32 3.35
C GLN A 144 1.39 0.73 2.18
N GLY A 145 2.07 0.18 1.17
CA GLY A 145 1.49 -0.27 -0.10
C GLY A 145 0.46 -1.40 -0.04
N SER A 146 0.49 -2.26 0.97
CA SER A 146 -0.48 -3.34 1.18
C SER A 146 -0.59 -3.70 2.67
N ASN A 147 -1.57 -4.51 3.04
CA ASN A 147 -1.92 -4.80 4.43
C ASN A 147 -2.29 -3.53 5.25
N VAL A 148 -3.02 -2.58 4.69
CA VAL A 148 -3.30 -1.26 5.30
C VAL A 148 -4.79 -0.95 5.33
N THR A 149 -5.23 -0.20 6.35
CA THR A 149 -6.45 0.60 6.27
C THR A 149 -6.11 2.06 6.52
N GLN A 150 -6.67 2.94 5.69
CA GLN A 150 -6.40 4.37 5.76
C GLN A 150 -7.62 5.17 5.38
N HIS A 151 -7.80 6.27 6.09
CA HIS A 151 -8.79 7.29 5.83
C HIS A 151 -8.06 8.53 5.30
N ARG A 152 -8.50 9.08 4.18
CA ARG A 152 -8.05 10.38 3.67
C ARG A 152 -9.20 11.36 3.78
N PHE A 153 -8.91 12.53 4.31
CA PHE A 153 -9.81 13.67 4.36
C PHE A 153 -9.15 14.80 3.58
N ASP A 154 -9.85 15.34 2.61
CA ASP A 154 -9.36 16.43 1.78
C ASP A 154 -10.34 17.59 1.87
N SER A 155 -9.83 18.79 2.08
CA SER A 155 -10.65 20.00 2.11
C SER A 155 -9.93 21.09 1.37
N PHE A 156 -10.63 21.70 0.41
CA PHE A 156 -10.10 22.76 -0.42
C PHE A 156 -11.06 23.94 -0.43
N TYR A 157 -10.48 25.13 -0.44
CA TYR A 157 -11.19 26.40 -0.52
C TYR A 157 -10.58 27.28 -1.60
N GLN A 158 -11.44 27.79 -2.50
CA GLN A 158 -11.04 28.73 -3.54
C GLN A 158 -11.01 30.15 -2.96
N PHE A 159 -9.85 30.59 -2.48
CA PHE A 159 -9.68 31.93 -1.88
C PHE A 159 -9.82 33.05 -2.92
N ASP A 160 -9.25 32.85 -4.09
CA ASP A 160 -9.39 33.72 -5.27
C ASP A 160 -9.35 32.89 -6.54
N ARG A 161 -9.66 33.44 -7.71
CA ARG A 161 -9.62 32.70 -9.00
C ARG A 161 -8.26 32.06 -9.28
N ASN A 162 -7.19 32.64 -8.75
CA ASN A 162 -5.82 32.18 -8.95
C ASN A 162 -5.22 31.50 -7.70
N VAL A 163 -5.92 31.46 -6.57
CA VAL A 163 -5.40 30.95 -5.28
C VAL A 163 -6.34 29.90 -4.68
N GLN A 164 -5.82 28.70 -4.47
CA GLN A 164 -6.49 27.62 -3.75
C GLN A 164 -5.73 27.27 -2.47
N LEU A 165 -6.48 27.07 -1.39
CA LEU A 165 -5.97 26.59 -0.12
C LEU A 165 -6.49 25.18 0.12
N GLY A 166 -5.61 24.27 0.50
CA GLY A 166 -5.90 22.86 0.67
C GLY A 166 -5.39 22.33 1.99
N VAL A 167 -6.14 21.40 2.57
CA VAL A 167 -5.73 20.61 3.72
C VAL A 167 -6.07 19.16 3.42
N THR A 168 -5.07 18.29 3.53
CA THR A 168 -5.23 16.84 3.43
C THR A 168 -4.75 16.18 4.71
N ALA A 169 -5.58 15.32 5.28
CA ALA A 169 -5.25 14.48 6.42
C ALA A 169 -5.35 13.01 6.04
N LEU A 170 -4.29 12.25 6.32
CA LEU A 170 -4.21 10.81 6.10
C LEU A 170 -4.09 10.16 7.47
N VAL A 171 -5.04 9.29 7.81
CA VAL A 171 -5.11 8.57 9.09
C VAL A 171 -5.13 7.09 8.81
N GLY A 172 -4.04 6.38 9.10
CA GLY A 172 -3.91 4.99 8.70
C GLY A 172 -3.12 4.12 9.66
N ARG A 173 -3.30 2.81 9.54
CA ARG A 173 -2.54 1.79 10.25
C ARG A 173 -2.48 0.49 9.46
N PRO A 174 -1.52 -0.39 9.75
CA PRO A 174 -1.55 -1.74 9.20
C PRO A 174 -2.81 -2.52 9.63
N LEU A 175 -3.19 -3.51 8.83
CA LEU A 175 -4.19 -4.50 9.20
C LEU A 175 -3.57 -5.52 10.17
N ALA A 176 -4.41 -6.06 11.05
CA ALA A 176 -4.04 -7.08 12.05
C ALA A 176 -2.87 -6.68 12.98
N THR A 177 -2.76 -5.39 13.32
CA THR A 177 -1.82 -4.87 14.31
C THR A 177 -2.53 -4.05 15.38
N THR A 178 -1.88 -3.92 16.54
CA THR A 178 -2.26 -2.99 17.63
C THR A 178 -1.58 -1.64 17.50
N GLU A 179 -0.85 -1.38 16.41
CA GLU A 179 -0.21 -0.07 16.15
C GLU A 179 -1.25 1.07 16.22
N PRO A 180 -0.91 2.19 16.89
CA PRO A 180 -1.78 3.36 16.90
C PRO A 180 -1.98 3.92 15.49
N TRP A 181 -3.06 4.68 15.30
CA TRP A 181 -3.32 5.37 14.05
C TRP A 181 -2.25 6.44 13.82
N LEU A 182 -1.54 6.32 12.70
CA LEU A 182 -0.62 7.36 12.26
C LEU A 182 -1.42 8.44 11.55
N VAL A 183 -1.23 9.68 11.96
CA VAL A 183 -1.84 10.87 11.32
C VAL A 183 -0.75 11.65 10.60
N ARG A 184 -0.96 11.90 9.32
CA ARG A 184 -0.18 12.86 8.52
C ARG A 184 -1.12 13.97 8.08
N MET A 185 -0.73 15.21 8.33
CA MET A 185 -1.42 16.38 7.80
C MET A 185 -0.54 17.08 6.77
N GLN A 186 -1.17 17.59 5.73
CA GLN A 186 -0.55 18.36 4.67
C GLN A 186 -1.39 19.60 4.42
N PHE A 187 -0.69 20.72 4.21
CA PHE A 187 -1.29 22.01 3.91
C PHE A 187 -0.70 22.47 2.59
N ASP A 188 -1.58 22.74 1.63
CA ASP A 188 -1.20 23.08 0.26
C ASP A 188 -1.75 24.45 -0.10
N THR A 189 -0.92 25.26 -0.77
CA THR A 189 -1.37 26.49 -1.40
C THR A 189 -1.02 26.39 -2.87
N VAL A 190 -2.02 26.39 -3.73
CA VAL A 190 -1.85 26.29 -5.18
C VAL A 190 -2.14 27.65 -5.80
N TYR A 191 -1.16 28.17 -6.54
CA TYR A 191 -1.30 29.39 -7.32
C TYR A 191 -1.31 29.05 -8.81
N ILE A 192 -2.32 29.53 -9.53
CA ILE A 192 -2.48 29.31 -10.98
C ILE A 192 -2.28 30.64 -11.69
N PHE A 193 -1.36 30.68 -12.66
CA PHE A 193 -1.04 31.87 -13.46
C PHE A 193 -2.02 32.08 -14.60
#